data_AF-A0A3N5XB54-F1
#
_entry.id   AF-A0A3N5XB54-F1
#
_cell.length_a   1.000
_cell.length_b   1.000
_cell.length_c   1.000
_cell.angle_alpha   90.00
_cell.angle_beta   90.00
_cell.angle_gamma   90.00
#
_symmetry.space_group_name_H-M   'P 1'
#
loop_
_entity.id
_entity.type
_entity.pdbx_description
1 polymer ?
#
loop_
_entity_poly.entity_id
_entity_poly.type
_entity_poly.pdbx_seq_one_letter_code
_entity_poly.pdbx_strand_id
1 'polypeptide(L)'
;MAIVLKVLLGAAILAGIYLTSLYSFLLFHITVELFSIVICFSIFIVAWNSRDYNDNNYFTFLGIAYFFVGSVEFLHTLTFDGMPFSVASDTNIQTQLWIAARYIQSISLVLAVLFVKRKLKI
;
A
#
# COMPACT_ATOMS: atom_id res chain seq x y z
N MET A 1 12.07 -18.54 22.64
CA MET A 1 12.98 -17.37 22.61
C MET A 1 12.86 -16.54 21.32
N ALA A 2 13.01 -17.13 20.12
CA ALA A 2 12.94 -16.37 18.86
C ALA A 2 11.60 -15.67 18.59
N ILE A 3 10.46 -16.29 18.93
CA ILE A 3 9.13 -15.67 18.77
C ILE A 3 8.98 -14.43 19.65
N VAL A 4 9.37 -14.54 20.93
CA VAL A 4 9.35 -13.42 21.88
C VAL A 4 10.19 -12.25 21.37
N LEU A 5 11.38 -12.53 20.84
CA LEU A 5 12.24 -11.49 20.26
C LEU A 5 11.59 -10.78 19.06
N LYS A 6 10.93 -11.52 18.16
CA LYS A 6 10.20 -10.93 17.03
C LYS A 6 9.03 -10.07 17.48
N VAL A 7 8.29 -10.51 18.49
CA VAL A 7 7.17 -9.76 19.06
C VAL A 7 7.67 -8.47 19.70
N LEU A 8 8.74 -8.53 20.50
CA LEU A 8 9.35 -7.34 21.11
C LEU A 8 9.88 -6.36 20.07
N LEU A 9 10.52 -6.87 19.01
CA LEU A 9 10.99 -6.03 17.90
C LEU A 9 9.82 -5.34 17.19
N GLY A 10 8.74 -6.08 16.88
CA GLY A 10 7.54 -5.52 16.27
C GLY A 10 6.89 -4.45 17.14
N ALA A 11 6.78 -4.71 18.45
CA ALA A 11 6.27 -3.73 19.41
C ALA A 11 7.14 -2.46 19.48
N ALA A 12 8.47 -2.61 19.45
CA ALA A 12 9.40 -1.49 19.44
C ALA A 12 9.28 -0.64 18.16
N ILE A 13 9.11 -1.27 16.99
CA ILE A 13 8.88 -0.55 15.73
C ILE A 13 7.56 0.23 15.79
N LEU A 14 6.48 -0.41 16.23
CA LEU A 14 5.17 0.25 16.37
C LEU A 14 5.21 1.41 17.38
N ALA A 15 5.91 1.23 18.50
CA ALA A 15 6.13 2.29 19.47
C ALA A 15 6.93 3.45 18.86
N GLY A 16 8.00 3.16 18.10
CA GLY A 16 8.77 4.17 17.40
C GLY A 16 7.92 4.98 16.42
N ILE A 17 7.08 4.32 15.62
CA ILE A 17 6.14 4.96 14.71
C ILE A 17 5.11 5.80 15.49
N TYR A 18 4.58 5.30 16.60
CA TYR A 18 3.65 6.09 17.43
C TYR A 18 4.31 7.35 18.00
N LEU A 19 5.56 7.25 18.46
CA LEU A 19 6.30 8.41 18.98
C LEU A 19 6.52 9.50 17.93
N THR A 20 6.65 9.15 16.64
CA THR A 20 6.73 10.19 15.59
C THR A 20 5.44 11.01 15.50
N SER A 21 4.27 10.40 15.76
CA SER A 21 2.98 11.11 15.77
C SER A 21 2.88 12.16 16.88
N LEU A 22 3.54 11.92 18.02
CA LEU A 22 3.58 12.87 19.15
C LEU A 22 4.50 14.05 18.88
N TYR A 23 5.52 13.85 18.05
CA TYR A 23 6.46 14.90 17.64
C TYR A 23 5.93 15.72 16.46
N SER A 24 5.44 15.06 15.42
CA SER A 24 4.87 15.70 14.22
C SER A 24 3.95 14.73 13.49
N PHE A 25 2.68 15.12 13.35
CA PHE A 25 1.72 14.32 12.58
C PHE A 25 2.15 14.14 11.12
N LEU A 26 2.78 15.16 10.53
CA LEU A 26 3.33 15.10 9.17
C LEU A 26 4.41 14.01 9.06
N LEU A 27 5.33 13.94 10.03
CA LEU A 27 6.38 12.92 10.05
C LEU A 27 5.77 11.51 10.14
N PHE A 28 4.78 11.33 11.03
CA PHE A 28 4.06 10.07 11.15
C PHE A 28 3.38 9.68 9.83
N HIS A 29 2.58 10.59 9.25
CA HIS A 29 1.83 10.37 8.01
C HIS A 29 2.75 9.94 6.86
N ILE A 30 3.81 10.72 6.59
CA ILE A 30 4.76 10.39 5.51
C ILE A 30 5.43 9.04 5.75
N THR A 31 5.78 8.72 7.00
CA THR A 31 6.46 7.46 7.33
C THR A 31 5.56 6.26 7.03
N VAL A 32 4.29 6.30 7.46
CA VAL A 32 3.36 5.18 7.26
C VAL A 32 2.92 5.04 5.80
N GLU A 33 2.74 6.15 5.09
CA GLU A 33 2.40 6.15 3.67
C GLU A 33 3.57 5.62 2.82
N LEU A 34 4.81 6.10 3.04
CA LEU A 34 5.98 5.60 2.32
C LEU A 34 6.20 4.10 2.53
N PHE A 35 5.99 3.61 3.75
CA PHE A 35 6.04 2.17 4.01
C PHE A 35 5.00 1.39 3.19
N SER A 36 3.76 1.89 3.14
CA SER A 36 2.67 1.29 2.37
C SER A 36 2.93 1.32 0.86
N ILE A 37 3.48 2.44 0.36
CA ILE A 37 3.89 2.61 -1.05
C ILE A 37 4.99 1.61 -1.42
N VAL A 38 6.01 1.43 -0.56
CA VAL A 38 7.08 0.43 -0.78
C VAL A 38 6.50 -0.97 -0.85
N ILE A 39 5.52 -1.32 0.00
CA ILE A 39 4.83 -2.61 -0.06
C ILE A 39 4.09 -2.76 -1.39
N CYS A 40 3.34 -1.75 -1.82
CA CYS A 40 2.60 -1.75 -3.09
C CYS A 40 3.53 -2.01 -4.28
N PHE A 41 4.65 -1.29 -4.39
CA PHE A 41 5.62 -1.51 -5.45
C PHE A 41 6.36 -2.86 -5.31
N SER A 42 6.61 -3.33 -4.10
CA SER A 42 7.19 -4.66 -3.87
C SER A 42 6.26 -5.77 -4.37
N ILE A 43 4.95 -5.67 -4.12
CA ILE A 43 3.95 -6.60 -4.66
C ILE A 43 4.00 -6.59 -6.19
N PHE A 44 4.01 -5.41 -6.80
CA PHE A 44 4.13 -5.29 -8.26
C PHE A 44 5.41 -5.95 -8.78
N ILE A 45 6.56 -5.64 -8.21
CA ILE A 45 7.85 -6.18 -8.64
C ILE A 45 7.85 -7.71 -8.54
N VAL A 46 7.42 -8.28 -7.42
CA VAL A 46 7.40 -9.73 -7.21
C VAL A 46 6.42 -10.40 -8.19
N ALA A 47 5.21 -9.86 -8.35
CA ALA A 47 4.21 -10.39 -9.26
C ALA A 47 4.65 -10.31 -10.73
N TRP A 48 5.24 -9.18 -11.15
CA TRP A 48 5.67 -8.97 -12.53
C TRP A 48 6.87 -9.86 -12.91
N ASN A 49 7.81 -10.05 -11.99
CA ASN A 49 8.99 -10.91 -12.22
C ASN A 49 8.64 -12.40 -12.15
N SER A 50 7.62 -12.79 -11.39
CA SER A 50 7.17 -14.19 -11.29
C SER A 50 6.10 -14.58 -12.32
N ARG A 51 5.66 -13.64 -13.18
CA ARG A 51 4.51 -13.83 -14.08
C ARG A 51 4.58 -15.09 -14.95
N ASP A 52 5.78 -15.47 -15.40
CA ASP A 52 6.00 -16.63 -16.29
C ASP A 52 5.99 -17.96 -15.50
N TYR A 53 6.07 -17.92 -14.18
CA TYR A 53 6.05 -19.07 -13.27
C TYR A 53 4.69 -19.27 -12.56
N ASN A 54 3.75 -18.35 -12.75
CA ASN A 54 2.43 -18.42 -12.11
C ASN A 54 1.44 -19.24 -12.98
N ASP A 55 0.76 -20.21 -12.37
CA ASP A 55 -0.23 -21.08 -13.06
C ASP A 55 -1.46 -20.32 -13.59
N ASN A 56 -1.68 -19.11 -13.08
CA ASN A 56 -2.79 -18.24 -13.46
C ASN A 56 -2.41 -16.76 -13.34
N ASN A 57 -3.26 -15.91 -13.92
CA ASN A 57 -3.03 -14.46 -13.98
C ASN A 57 -3.47 -13.71 -12.71
N TYR A 58 -3.93 -14.40 -11.66
CA TYR A 58 -4.43 -13.76 -10.43
C TYR A 58 -3.38 -12.85 -9.80
N PHE A 59 -2.20 -13.41 -9.55
CA PHE A 59 -1.16 -12.69 -8.84
C PHE A 59 -0.53 -11.60 -9.71
N THR A 60 -0.32 -11.87 -11.01
CA THR A 60 0.13 -10.88 -11.99
C THR A 60 -0.82 -9.69 -12.10
N PHE A 61 -2.14 -9.94 -12.15
CA PHE A 61 -3.17 -8.89 -12.19
C PHE A 61 -3.13 -8.03 -10.93
N LEU A 62 -3.07 -8.65 -9.74
CA LEU A 62 -2.92 -7.91 -8.48
C LEU A 62 -1.64 -7.09 -8.46
N GLY A 63 -0.51 -7.64 -8.92
CA GLY A 63 0.73 -6.90 -9.06
C GLY A 63 0.56 -5.58 -9.81
N ILE A 64 -0.02 -5.64 -11.01
CA ILE A 64 -0.30 -4.47 -11.83
C ILE A 64 -1.24 -3.50 -11.12
N ALA A 65 -2.29 -3.99 -10.46
CA ALA A 65 -3.20 -3.14 -9.69
C ALA A 65 -2.46 -2.39 -8.56
N TYR A 66 -1.58 -3.08 -7.82
CA TYR A 66 -0.81 -2.47 -6.73
C TYR A 66 0.23 -1.45 -7.22
N PHE A 67 0.70 -1.51 -8.47
CA PHE A 67 1.48 -0.43 -9.08
C PHE A 67 0.66 0.87 -9.16
N PHE A 68 -0.59 0.80 -9.61
CA PHE A 68 -1.48 1.97 -9.68
C PHE A 68 -1.88 2.46 -8.28
N VAL A 69 -2.20 1.54 -7.35
CA VAL A 69 -2.50 1.91 -5.95
C VAL A 69 -1.32 2.66 -5.33
N GLY A 70 -0.10 2.12 -5.41
CA GLY A 70 1.09 2.76 -4.86
C GLY A 70 1.42 4.11 -5.51
N SER A 71 1.15 4.24 -6.81
CA SER A 71 1.33 5.52 -7.52
C SER A 71 0.33 6.59 -7.05
N VAL A 72 -0.92 6.23 -6.82
CA VAL A 72 -1.95 7.16 -6.31
C VAL A 72 -1.70 7.48 -4.83
N GLU A 73 -1.29 6.50 -4.00
CA GLU A 73 -0.88 6.75 -2.61
C GLU A 73 0.32 7.70 -2.53
N PHE A 74 1.28 7.58 -3.46
CA PHE A 74 2.41 8.52 -3.54
C PHE A 74 1.94 9.95 -3.86
N LEU A 75 1.06 10.12 -4.85
CA LEU A 75 0.48 11.43 -5.18
C LEU A 75 -0.35 12.00 -4.02
N HIS A 76 -1.13 11.15 -3.33
CA HIS A 76 -1.85 11.53 -2.12
C HIS A 76 -0.89 12.07 -1.06
N THR A 77 0.19 11.34 -0.77
CA THR A 77 1.20 11.71 0.24
C THR A 77 1.85 13.06 -0.08
N LEU A 78 2.15 13.32 -1.36
CA LEU A 78 2.77 14.58 -1.79
C LEU A 78 1.84 15.79 -1.65
N THR A 79 0.53 15.57 -1.70
CA THR A 79 -0.46 16.65 -1.58
C THR A 79 -0.85 16.93 -0.14
N PHE A 80 -0.41 16.12 0.83
CA PHE A 80 -0.75 16.24 2.26
C PHE A 80 -0.31 17.59 2.87
N ASP A 81 -1.11 18.09 3.82
CA ASP A 81 -0.88 19.39 4.47
C ASP A 81 0.50 19.45 5.14
N GLY A 82 1.31 20.44 4.75
CA GLY A 82 2.68 20.61 5.22
C GLY A 82 3.76 20.08 4.27
N MET A 83 3.37 19.47 3.14
CA MET A 83 4.29 19.16 2.04
C MET A 83 4.48 20.37 1.09
N PRO A 84 5.62 20.50 0.41
CA PRO A 84 5.87 21.59 -0.55
C PRO A 84 4.90 21.62 -1.74
N PHE A 85 4.26 20.49 -2.05
CA PHE A 85 3.38 20.30 -3.20
C PHE A 85 1.89 20.32 -2.83
N SER A 86 1.53 20.70 -1.60
CA SER A 86 0.12 20.92 -1.23
C SER A 86 -0.42 22.15 -1.96
N VAL A 87 -0.98 21.94 -3.16
CA VAL A 87 -1.58 23.02 -3.95
C VAL A 87 -3.00 23.25 -3.46
N ALA A 88 -3.22 24.47 -2.92
CA ALA A 88 -4.43 24.92 -2.23
C ALA A 88 -4.58 24.42 -0.80
N SER A 89 -5.00 25.32 0.09
CA SER A 89 -5.45 25.08 1.46
C SER A 89 -6.77 24.27 1.52
N ASP A 90 -7.05 23.48 0.48
CA ASP A 90 -8.22 22.64 0.34
C ASP A 90 -7.82 21.16 0.39
N THR A 91 -7.99 20.58 1.58
CA THR A 91 -7.78 19.14 1.90
C THR A 91 -8.57 18.16 1.01
N ASN A 92 -9.46 18.69 0.17
CA ASN A 92 -10.29 17.92 -0.75
C ASN A 92 -9.46 17.08 -1.73
N ILE A 93 -8.38 17.62 -2.31
CA ILE A 93 -7.56 16.85 -3.27
C ILE A 93 -6.88 15.64 -2.62
N GLN A 94 -6.36 15.82 -1.40
CA GLN A 94 -5.74 14.75 -0.62
C GLN A 94 -6.75 13.63 -0.40
N THR A 95 -7.95 14.00 0.08
CA THR A 95 -9.02 13.05 0.39
C THR A 95 -9.52 12.33 -0.86
N GLN A 96 -9.66 13.03 -1.99
CA GLN A 96 -10.06 12.42 -3.26
C GLN A 96 -9.04 11.39 -3.75
N LEU A 97 -7.74 11.70 -3.69
CA LEU A 97 -6.68 10.77 -4.08
C LEU A 97 -6.66 9.53 -3.19
N TRP A 98 -6.85 9.71 -1.87
CA TRP A 98 -6.96 8.60 -0.92
C TRP A 98 -8.14 7.68 -1.25
N ILE A 99 -9.32 8.25 -1.47
CA ILE A 99 -10.53 7.50 -1.86
C ILE A 99 -10.33 6.79 -3.20
N ALA A 100 -9.70 7.46 -4.19
CA ALA A 100 -9.40 6.88 -5.49
C ALA A 100 -8.49 5.65 -5.36
N ALA A 101 -7.43 5.72 -4.55
CA ALA A 101 -6.55 4.58 -4.28
C ALA A 101 -7.33 3.39 -3.68
N ARG A 102 -8.25 3.65 -2.74
CA ARG A 102 -9.10 2.61 -2.13
C ARG A 102 -10.08 1.98 -3.12
N TYR A 103 -10.65 2.76 -4.04
CA TYR A 103 -11.48 2.20 -5.11
C TYR A 103 -10.66 1.33 -6.06
N ILE A 104 -9.49 1.79 -6.50
CA ILE A 104 -8.61 0.98 -7.36
C ILE A 104 -8.26 -0.33 -6.65
N GLN A 105 -7.87 -0.28 -5.37
CA GLN A 105 -7.51 -1.46 -4.60
C GLN A 105 -8.68 -2.43 -4.43
N SER A 106 -9.83 -1.95 -3.94
CA SER A 106 -10.99 -2.81 -3.64
C SER A 106 -11.60 -3.42 -4.90
N ILE A 107 -11.78 -2.64 -5.97
CA ILE A 107 -12.29 -3.13 -7.25
C ILE A 107 -11.33 -4.17 -7.83
N SER A 108 -10.02 -3.90 -7.78
CA SER A 108 -9.03 -4.87 -8.26
C SER A 108 -9.05 -6.16 -7.46
N LEU A 109 -9.18 -6.12 -6.13
CA LEU A 109 -9.29 -7.32 -5.31
C LEU A 109 -10.52 -8.17 -5.69
N VAL A 110 -11.66 -7.53 -5.97
CA VAL A 110 -12.88 -8.21 -6.45
C VAL A 110 -12.66 -8.81 -7.83
N LEU A 111 -12.13 -8.04 -8.78
CA LEU A 111 -11.87 -8.49 -10.15
C LEU A 111 -10.82 -9.60 -10.21
N ALA A 112 -9.85 -9.60 -9.29
CA ALA A 112 -8.80 -10.62 -9.24
C ALA A 112 -9.40 -12.03 -9.12
N VAL A 113 -10.53 -12.21 -8.41
CA VAL A 113 -11.20 -13.51 -8.24
C VAL A 113 -11.52 -14.17 -9.59
N LEU A 114 -11.79 -13.40 -10.65
CA LEU A 114 -12.07 -13.91 -11.99
C LEU A 114 -10.87 -14.61 -12.64
N PHE A 115 -9.65 -14.32 -12.18
CA PHE A 115 -8.42 -14.90 -12.69
C PHE A 115 -7.97 -16.14 -11.90
N VAL A 116 -8.69 -16.52 -10.84
CA VAL A 116 -8.40 -17.74 -10.08
C VAL A 116 -8.83 -18.96 -10.90
N LYS A 117 -7.87 -19.71 -11.43
CA LYS A 117 -8.14 -21.05 -11.99
C LYS A 117 -8.39 -22.03 -10.85
N ARG A 118 -9.64 -22.28 -10.48
CA ARG A 118 -10.00 -23.37 -9.55
C ARG A 118 -10.28 -24.65 -10.33
N LYS A 119 -9.54 -25.72 -10.05
CA LYS A 119 -9.99 -27.08 -10.36
C LYS A 119 -10.94 -27.51 -9.24
N LEU A 120 -12.23 -27.71 -9.54
CA LEU A 120 -13.15 -28.35 -8.62
C LEU A 120 -12.67 -29.80 -8.43
N LYS A 121 -12.23 -30.15 -7.22
CA LYS A 121 -12.11 -31.55 -6.83
C LYS A 121 -13.52 -32.02 -6.47
N ILE A 122 -14.19 -32.64 -7.45
CA ILE A 122 -15.36 -33.49 -7.21
C ILE A 122 -14.82 -34.89 -6.92
#